data_AF-A0AA43GU40-F1
#
_entry.id   AF-A0AA43GU40-F1
#
_cell.length_a   1.000
_cell.length_b   1.000
_cell.length_c   1.000
_cell.angle_alpha   90.00
_cell.angle_beta   90.00
_cell.angle_gamma   90.00
#
_symmetry.space_group_name_H-M   'P 1'
#
loop_
_entity.id
_entity.type
_entity.pdbx_description
1 polymer ?
#
loop_
_entity_poly.entity_id
_entity_poly.type
_entity_poly.pdbx_seq_one_letter_code
_entity_poly.pdbx_strand_id
1 'polypeptide(L)' 'NGLQLGWLINPHDQQVEIYRPDQPPEVLQSPTTLSGEDVLPGFVLNFQNIF' A
#
# COMPACT_ATOMS: atom_id res chain seq x y z
N ASN A 1 -1.99 -11.01 -16.73
CA ASN A 1 -2.59 -10.20 -15.64
C ASN A 1 -1.87 -8.86 -15.58
N GLY A 2 -2.58 -7.75 -15.80
CA GLY A 2 -2.00 -6.41 -15.88
C GLY A 2 -2.13 -5.60 -14.58
N LEU A 3 -1.94 -6.24 -13.42
CA LEU A 3 -1.97 -5.56 -12.12
C LEU A 3 -0.77 -4.60 -12.03
N GLN A 4 -1.03 -3.32 -11.77
CA GLN A 4 0.01 -2.30 -11.68
C GLN A 4 0.35 -1.88 -10.25
N LEU A 5 -0.60 -2.02 -9.32
CA LEU A 5 -0.41 -1.71 -7.90
C LEU A 5 -1.35 -2.57 -7.07
N GLY A 6 -0.83 -3.21 -6.03
CA GLY A 6 -1.61 -3.96 -5.06
C GLY A 6 -1.14 -3.68 -3.63
N TRP A 7 -2.08 -3.66 -2.67
CA TRP A 7 -1.78 -3.49 -1.25
C TRP A 7 -2.35 -4.64 -0.45
N LEU A 8 -1.52 -5.22 0.41
CA LEU A 8 -1.95 -6.13 1.47
C LEU A 8 -1.84 -5.39 2.79
N ILE A 9 -2.98 -5.15 3.43
CA ILE A 9 -3.07 -4.46 4.72
C ILE A 9 -3.21 -5.52 5.80
N ASN A 10 -2.29 -5.55 6.76
CA ASN A 10 -2.34 -6.39 7.95
C ASN A 10 -2.56 -5.50 9.18
N PRO A 11 -3.83 -5.32 9.64
CA PRO A 11 -4.13 -4.47 10.78
C PRO A 11 -3.60 -4.98 12.12
N HIS A 12 -3.45 -6.30 12.27
CA HIS A 12 -2.96 -6.90 13.52
C HIS A 12 -1.52 -6.46 13.82
N ASP A 13 -0.67 -6.50 12.79
CA ASP A 13 0.73 -6.10 12.90
C ASP A 13 0.96 -4.65 12.46
N GLN A 14 -0.11 -3.90 12.15
CA GLN A 14 -0.07 -2.55 11.58
C GLN A 14 0.87 -2.44 10.37
N GLN A 15 0.86 -3.43 9.50
CA GLN A 15 1.80 -3.54 8.38
C GLN A 15 1.07 -3.40 7.05
N VAL A 16 1.73 -2.80 6.06
CA VAL A 16 1.24 -2.78 4.68
C VAL A 16 2.31 -3.28 3.75
N GLU A 17 1.97 -4.21 2.87
CA GLU A 17 2.83 -4.67 1.79
C GLU A 17 2.35 -4.12 0.46
N ILE A 18 3.28 -3.58 -0.33
CA ILE A 18 3.03 -2.95 -1.62
C ILE A 18 3.62 -3.83 -2.72
N TYR A 19 2.77 -4.18 -3.68
CA TYR A 19 3.10 -5.03 -4.81
C TYR A 19 3.08 -4.19 -6.09
N ARG A 20 4.19 -4.21 -6.83
CA ARG A 20 4.36 -3.55 -8.13
C ARG A 20 4.90 -4.57 -9.16
N PRO A 21 4.64 -4.38 -10.46
CA PRO A 21 5.26 -5.18 -11.50
C PRO A 21 6.78 -5.17 -11.40
N ASP A 22 7.38 -6.33 -11.62
CA ASP A 22 8.84 -6.52 -11.73
C ASP A 22 9.65 -6.02 -10.52
N GLN A 23 9.01 -5.86 -9.37
CA GLN A 23 9.63 -5.41 -8.13
C GLN A 23 9.29 -6.38 -6.98
N PRO A 24 10.22 -6.60 -6.04
CA PRO A 24 9.89 -7.32 -4.82
C PRO A 24 8.86 -6.53 -3.99
N PRO A 25 8.04 -7.21 -3.17
CA PRO A 25 7.12 -6.54 -2.27
C PRO A 25 7.86 -5.58 -1.33
N GLU A 26 7.35 -4.36 -1.22
CA GLU A 26 7.84 -3.36 -0.26
C GLU A 26 6.98 -3.43 1.01
N VAL A 27 7.61 -3.45 2.18
CA VAL A 27 6.91 -3.54 3.46
C VAL A 27 7.04 -2.24 4.22
N LEU A 28 5.90 -1.64 4.55
CA LEU A 28 5.80 -0.47 5.41
C LEU A 28 5.24 -0.88 6.78
N GLN A 29 5.94 -0.48 7.84
CA GLN A 29 5.53 -0.70 9.23
C GLN A 29 4.82 0.54 9.76
N SER A 30 3.63 0.35 10.31
CA SER A 30 2.73 1.37 10.86
C SER A 30 2.62 2.64 10.00
N PRO A 31 2.32 2.53 8.68
CA PRO A 31 2.20 3.71 7.84
C PRO A 31 0.98 4.53 8.24
N THR A 32 1.12 5.86 8.24
CA THR A 32 -0.02 6.77 8.48
C THR A 32 -0.82 7.03 7.21
N THR A 33 -0.14 7.06 6.06
CA THR A 33 -0.74 7.26 4.75
C THR A 33 -0.04 6.43 3.68
N LEU A 34 -0.72 6.18 2.57
CA LEU A 34 -0.18 5.48 1.40
C LEU A 34 -0.69 6.14 0.12
N SER A 35 0.23 6.44 -0.80
CA SER A 35 -0.07 7.04 -2.10
C SER A 35 -0.49 6.00 -3.12
N GLY A 36 -1.40 6.38 -4.02
CA GLY A 36 -1.72 5.63 -5.23
C GLY A 36 -0.65 5.66 -6.34
N GLU A 37 0.44 6.40 -6.11
CA GLU A 37 1.56 6.58 -7.06
C GLU A 37 1.06 7.08 -8.43
N ASP A 38 1.81 6.79 -9.49
CA ASP A 38 1.45 7.15 -10.86
C ASP A 38 0.27 6.32 -11.40
N VAL A 39 -0.08 5.22 -10.72
CA VAL A 39 -1.19 4.32 -11.10
C VAL A 39 -2.55 4.93 -10.74
N LEU A 40 -2.64 5.60 -9.59
CA LEU A 40 -3.81 6.33 -9.12
C LEU A 40 -3.41 7.75 -8.70
N PRO A 41 -3.17 8.66 -9.66
CA PRO A 41 -2.65 9.99 -9.36
C PRO A 41 -3.57 10.76 -8.40
N GLY A 42 -2.99 11.27 -7.31
CA GLY A 42 -3.71 12.06 -6.31
C GLY A 42 -4.51 11.24 -5.28
N PHE A 43 -4.53 9.91 -5.39
CA PHE A 43 -5.13 9.06 -4.38
C PHE A 43 -4.21 8.93 -3.16
N VAL A 44 -4.78 9.09 -1.96
CA VAL A 44 -4.09 8.85 -0.69
C VAL A 44 -5.01 8.06 0.23
N LEU A 45 -4.56 6.89 0.67
CA LEU A 45 -5.20 6.11 1.72
C LEU A 45 -4.67 6.58 3.07
N ASN A 46 -5.57 6.90 4.00
CA ASN A 46 -5.24 7.26 5.37
C ASN A 46 -5.60 6.10 6.32
N PHE A 47 -4.64 5.65 7.12
CA PHE A 47 -4.79 4.48 8.01
C PHE A 47 -5.29 4.80 9.41
N GLN A 48 -5.57 6.07 9.73
CA GLN A 48 -5.99 6.53 11.06
C GLN A 48 -7.25 5.82 11.60
N ASN A 49 -8.09 5.25 10.72
CA ASN A 49 -9.29 4.48 11.09
C ASN A 49 -9.21 2.99 10.71
N ILE A 50 -8.04 2.52 10.26
CA ILE A 50 -7.80 1.13 9.85
C ILE A 50 -6.99 0.37 10.92
N PHE A 51 -6.11 1.07 11.62
CA PHE A 51 -5.33 0.58 12.75
C PHE A 51 -5.87 1.09 14.09
#